data_AF-A0A3P4AZH7-F1
#
_entry.id   AF-A0A3P4AZH7-F1
#
_cell.length_a   1.000
_cell.length_b   1.000
_cell.length_c   1.000
_cell.angle_alpha   90.00
_cell.angle_beta   90.00
_cell.angle_gamma   90.00
#
_symmetry.space_group_name_H-M   'P 1'
#
loop_
_entity.id
_entity.type
_entity.pdbx_description
1 polymer ?
#
loop_
_entity_poly.entity_id
_entity_poly.type
_entity_poly.pdbx_seq_one_letter_code
_entity_poly.pdbx_strand_id
1 'polypeptide(L)'
;MAWLAGQSRAALFTTTITRGELFYGACLLPEGQRKTMLLEAIRTILVFDLAGQVLGFDDEAADAYAEIAASRKVAGRPISQFDAMIAAIAKSRGASLATRNVKDFAGCGIQVIDPWNC
;
A
#
# COMPACT_ATOMS: atom_id res chain seq x y z
N MET A 1 3.15 -2.12 17.02
CA MET A 1 4.23 -2.98 16.48
C MET A 1 4.02 -4.47 16.77
N ALA A 2 3.36 -4.85 17.87
CA ALA A 2 3.11 -6.26 18.19
C ALA A 2 2.33 -7.02 17.09
N TRP A 3 1.35 -6.37 16.45
CA TRP A 3 0.59 -7.00 15.36
C TRP A 3 1.48 -7.46 14.20
N LEU A 4 2.37 -6.59 13.72
CA LEU A 4 3.29 -6.90 12.61
C LEU A 4 4.27 -8.00 13.00
N ALA A 5 4.78 -7.99 14.24
CA ALA A 5 5.68 -9.01 14.76
C ALA A 5 5.01 -10.40 14.89
N GLY A 6 3.68 -10.44 14.99
CA GLY A 6 2.89 -11.67 15.01
C GLY A 6 2.53 -12.23 13.63
N GLN A 7 2.82 -11.51 12.53
CA GLN A 7 2.53 -11.99 11.18
C GLN A 7 3.70 -12.80 10.62
N SER A 8 3.37 -13.88 9.91
CA SER A 8 4.37 -14.57 9.07
C SER A 8 4.86 -13.62 7.98
N ARG A 9 6.19 -13.54 7.80
CA ARG A 9 6.80 -12.72 6.74
C ARG A 9 6.20 -13.04 5.37
N ALA A 10 5.97 -14.32 5.08
CA ALA A 10 5.39 -14.79 3.82
C ALA A 10 3.95 -14.29 3.56
N ALA A 11 3.26 -13.82 4.60
CA ALA A 11 1.91 -13.26 4.50
C ALA A 11 1.89 -11.73 4.38
N LEU A 12 3.05 -11.05 4.45
CA LEU A 12 3.17 -9.60 4.37
C LEU A 12 3.57 -9.16 2.98
N PHE A 13 2.79 -8.26 2.40
CA PHE A 13 3.03 -7.71 1.08
C PHE A 13 3.00 -6.19 1.13
N THR A 14 3.63 -5.56 0.13
CA THR A 14 3.48 -4.14 -0.14
C THR A 14 3.06 -3.94 -1.60
N THR A 15 2.75 -2.71 -1.99
CA THR A 15 2.36 -2.39 -3.37
C THR A 15 3.44 -1.60 -4.08
N THR A 16 3.46 -1.64 -5.42
CA THR A 16 4.31 -0.74 -6.22
C THR A 16 3.98 0.73 -5.99
N ILE A 17 2.74 1.05 -5.58
CA ILE A 17 2.31 2.41 -5.22
C ILE A 17 3.02 2.86 -3.94
N THR A 18 2.94 2.08 -2.87
CA THR A 18 3.64 2.36 -1.60
C THR A 18 5.16 2.42 -1.82
N ARG A 19 5.73 1.56 -2.67
CA ARG A 19 7.14 1.66 -3.08
C ARG A 19 7.44 3.02 -3.71
N GLY A 20 6.59 3.48 -4.63
CA GLY A 20 6.71 4.79 -5.26
C GLY A 20 6.67 5.93 -4.25
N GLU A 21 5.73 5.90 -3.31
CA GLU A 21 5.59 6.92 -2.24
C GLU A 21 6.84 6.98 -1.35
N LEU A 22 7.40 5.83 -0.96
CA LEU A 22 8.62 5.76 -0.16
C LEU A 22 9.80 6.41 -0.87
N PHE A 23 10.03 6.05 -2.14
CA PHE A 23 11.11 6.64 -2.93
C PHE A 23 10.87 8.12 -3.21
N TYR A 24 9.64 8.54 -3.49
CA TYR A 24 9.29 9.93 -3.68
C TYR A 24 9.65 10.76 -2.44
N GLY A 25 9.22 10.33 -1.26
CA GLY A 25 9.54 11.01 0.00
C GLY A 25 11.04 11.10 0.26
N ALA A 26 11.80 10.04 -0.05
CA ALA A 26 13.25 10.06 0.06
C ALA A 26 13.92 10.99 -0.96
N CYS A 27 13.42 11.04 -2.20
CA CYS A 27 13.95 11.89 -3.26
C CYS A 27 13.76 13.38 -3.00
N LEU A 28 12.72 13.77 -2.24
CA LEU A 28 12.48 15.16 -1.83
C LEU A 28 13.50 15.71 -0.83
N LEU A 29 14.29 14.85 -0.18
CA LEU A 29 15.33 15.30 0.74
C LEU A 29 16.49 15.99 -0.02
N PRO A 30 17.13 17.01 0.59
CA PRO A 30 18.39 17.55 0.09
C PRO A 30 19.47 16.48 -0.03
N GLU A 31 20.41 16.68 -0.95
CA GLU A 31 21.57 15.80 -1.05
C GLU A 31 22.37 15.76 0.27
N GLY A 32 22.78 14.56 0.67
CA GLY A 32 23.52 14.34 1.89
C GLY A 32 23.22 12.99 2.55
N GLN A 33 23.89 12.74 3.67
CA GLN A 33 23.90 11.44 4.35
C GLN A 33 22.48 10.93 4.66
N ARG A 34 21.57 11.81 5.10
CA ARG A 34 20.19 11.43 5.44
C ARG A 34 19.44 10.85 4.24
N LYS A 35 19.57 11.45 3.06
CA LYS A 35 18.94 10.96 1.82
C LYS A 35 19.51 9.60 1.43
N THR A 36 20.84 9.48 1.42
CA THR A 36 21.53 8.23 1.09
C THR A 36 21.10 7.09 2.00
N MET A 37 21.13 7.30 3.32
CA MET A 37 20.74 6.28 4.30
C MET A 37 19.27 5.86 4.14
N LEU A 38 18.36 6.81 3.90
CA LEU A 38 16.95 6.48 3.72
C LEU A 38 16.69 5.68 2.43
N LEU A 39 17.33 6.07 1.33
CA LEU A 39 17.23 5.34 0.06
C LEU A 39 17.78 3.92 0.17
N GLU A 40 18.89 3.74 0.89
CA GLU A 40 19.49 2.44 1.14
C GLU A 40 18.60 1.56 2.04
N ALA A 41 18.02 2.13 3.10
CA ALA A 41 17.06 1.44 3.96
C ALA A 41 15.82 0.97 3.18
N ILE A 42 15.23 1.84 2.35
CA ILE A 42 14.08 1.48 1.49
C ILE A 42 14.44 0.33 0.54
N ARG A 43 15.61 0.42 -0.13
CA ARG A 43 16.08 -0.64 -1.03
C ARG A 43 16.28 -1.96 -0.30
N THR A 44 16.86 -1.91 0.89
CA THR A 44 17.12 -3.10 1.71
C THR A 44 15.81 -3.81 2.07
N ILE A 45 14.82 -3.07 2.57
CA ILE A 45 13.51 -3.64 2.92
C ILE A 45 12.85 -4.28 1.69
N LEU A 46 12.86 -3.61 0.54
CA LEU A 46 12.20 -4.12 -0.67
C LEU A 46 12.90 -5.32 -1.30
N VAL A 47 14.24 -5.38 -1.24
CA VAL A 47 15.04 -6.43 -1.88
C VAL A 47 15.19 -7.66 -0.99
N PHE A 48 15.28 -7.48 0.33
CA PHE A 48 15.55 -8.58 1.27
C PHE A 48 14.34 -8.94 2.13
N ASP A 49 13.67 -7.95 2.71
CA ASP A 49 12.57 -8.22 3.65
C ASP A 49 11.23 -8.52 2.96
N LEU A 50 11.03 -7.96 1.75
CA LEU A 50 9.81 -8.12 0.93
C LEU A 50 10.15 -8.62 -0.48
N ALA A 51 11.22 -9.40 -0.62
CA ALA A 51 11.64 -9.99 -1.88
C ALA A 51 10.49 -10.80 -2.52
N GLY A 52 10.05 -10.41 -3.72
CA GLY A 52 8.92 -11.06 -4.39
C GLY A 52 7.54 -10.79 -3.77
N GLN A 53 7.45 -9.90 -2.78
CA GLN A 53 6.21 -9.54 -2.07
C GLN A 53 5.77 -8.09 -2.36
N VAL A 54 6.21 -7.55 -3.50
CA VAL A 54 5.78 -6.24 -4.02
C VAL A 54 4.75 -6.47 -5.11
N LEU A 55 3.48 -6.24 -4.79
CA LEU A 55 2.35 -6.43 -5.69
C LEU A 55 2.25 -5.26 -6.68
N GLY A 56 2.22 -5.59 -7.97
CA GLY A 56 2.10 -4.63 -9.07
C GLY A 56 0.68 -4.10 -9.27
N PHE A 57 0.58 -2.91 -9.85
CA PHE A 57 -0.65 -2.40 -10.45
C PHE A 57 -0.69 -2.84 -11.92
N ASP A 58 -1.29 -4.00 -12.16
CA ASP A 58 -1.46 -4.63 -13.47
C ASP A 58 -2.91 -4.55 -13.95
N ASP A 59 -3.25 -5.25 -15.04
CA ASP A 59 -4.57 -5.15 -15.68
C ASP A 59 -5.73 -5.50 -14.72
N GLU A 60 -5.58 -6.57 -13.93
CA GLU A 60 -6.60 -6.97 -12.95
C GLU A 60 -6.77 -5.91 -11.83
N ALA A 61 -5.68 -5.27 -11.41
CA ALA A 61 -5.75 -4.15 -10.47
C ALA A 61 -6.36 -2.90 -11.13
N ALA A 62 -6.12 -2.67 -12.43
CA ALA A 62 -6.70 -1.55 -13.16
C ALA A 62 -8.22 -1.66 -13.30
N ASP A 63 -8.73 -2.86 -13.58
CA ASP A 63 -10.17 -3.14 -13.63
C ASP A 63 -10.81 -2.93 -12.24
N ALA A 64 -10.20 -3.49 -11.19
CA ALA A 64 -10.66 -3.28 -9.81
C ALA A 64 -10.64 -1.80 -9.40
N TYR A 65 -9.65 -1.03 -9.86
CA TYR A 65 -9.56 0.41 -9.62
C TYR A 65 -10.74 1.16 -10.23
N ALA A 66 -11.09 0.86 -11.48
CA ALA A 66 -12.20 1.51 -12.17
C ALA A 66 -13.52 1.30 -11.41
N GLU A 67 -13.79 0.08 -10.95
CA GLU A 67 -14.96 -0.24 -10.14
C GLU A 67 -14.98 0.54 -8.81
N ILE A 68 -13.86 0.51 -8.07
CA ILE A 68 -13.76 1.17 -6.76
C ILE A 68 -13.94 2.68 -6.90
N ALA A 69 -13.21 3.31 -7.83
CA ALA A 69 -13.24 4.76 -8.02
C ALA A 69 -14.62 5.24 -8.48
N ALA A 70 -15.26 4.52 -9.41
CA ALA A 70 -16.60 4.84 -9.89
C ALA A 70 -17.65 4.69 -8.78
N SER A 71 -17.64 3.57 -8.06
CA SER A 71 -18.56 3.30 -6.95
C SER A 71 -18.46 4.37 -5.86
N ARG A 72 -17.24 4.69 -5.43
CA ARG A 72 -16.95 5.72 -4.43
C ARG A 72 -17.43 7.11 -4.86
N LYS A 73 -17.22 7.47 -6.13
CA LYS A 73 -17.68 8.74 -6.69
C LYS A 73 -19.20 8.83 -6.73
N VAL A 74 -19.89 7.78 -7.19
CA VAL A 74 -21.37 7.72 -7.23
C VAL A 74 -21.96 7.79 -5.82
N ALA A 75 -21.31 7.17 -4.84
CA ALA A 75 -21.71 7.22 -3.43
C ALA A 75 -21.42 8.57 -2.73
N GLY A 76 -20.91 9.58 -3.44
CA GLY A 76 -20.59 10.91 -2.88
C GLY A 76 -19.39 10.90 -1.92
N ARG A 77 -18.55 9.87 -1.98
CA ARG A 77 -17.38 9.69 -1.10
C ARG A 77 -16.16 9.39 -1.96
N PRO A 78 -15.62 10.36 -2.72
CA PRO A 78 -14.44 10.12 -3.54
C PRO A 78 -13.27 9.60 -2.67
N ILE A 79 -12.38 8.83 -3.29
CA ILE A 79 -11.16 8.29 -2.69
C ILE A 79 -9.96 8.88 -3.44
N SER A 80 -8.82 9.04 -2.77
CA SER A 80 -7.61 9.50 -3.45
C SER A 80 -7.17 8.49 -4.51
N GLN A 81 -6.50 8.95 -5.57
CA GLN A 81 -6.09 8.07 -6.65
C GLN A 81 -5.12 6.99 -6.16
N PHE A 82 -4.12 7.34 -5.34
CA PHE A 82 -3.17 6.37 -4.80
C PHE A 82 -3.82 5.37 -3.84
N ASP A 83 -4.73 5.81 -2.97
CA ASP A 83 -5.47 4.90 -2.09
C ASP A 83 -6.36 3.95 -2.91
N ALA A 84 -7.01 4.44 -3.96
CA ALA A 84 -7.80 3.60 -4.85
C ALA A 84 -6.95 2.56 -5.58
N MET A 85 -5.73 2.92 -6.02
CA MET A 85 -4.80 1.96 -6.62
C MET A 85 -4.32 0.91 -5.61
N ILE A 86 -3.99 1.31 -4.38
CA ILE A 86 -3.62 0.38 -3.30
C ILE A 86 -4.78 -0.57 -2.99
N ALA A 87 -6.00 -0.04 -2.85
CA ALA A 87 -7.19 -0.82 -2.60
C ALA A 87 -7.49 -1.82 -3.73
N ALA A 88 -7.28 -1.39 -4.97
CA ALA A 88 -7.50 -2.22 -6.14
C ALA A 88 -6.49 -3.38 -6.24
N ILE A 89 -5.22 -3.14 -5.93
CA ILE A 89 -4.21 -4.21 -5.85
C ILE A 89 -4.57 -5.21 -4.74
N ALA A 90 -5.01 -4.72 -3.57
CA ALA A 90 -5.46 -5.60 -2.50
C ALA A 90 -6.67 -6.44 -2.94
N LYS A 91 -7.65 -5.81 -3.59
CA LYS A 91 -8.87 -6.48 -4.10
C LYS A 91 -8.54 -7.55 -5.14
N SER A 92 -7.71 -7.24 -6.14
CA SER A 92 -7.37 -8.18 -7.22
C SER A 92 -6.58 -9.40 -6.74
N ARG A 93 -5.92 -9.29 -5.58
CA ARG A 93 -5.17 -10.39 -4.94
C ARG A 93 -5.91 -11.09 -3.81
N GLY A 94 -7.15 -10.67 -3.50
CA GLY A 94 -7.88 -11.18 -2.33
C GLY A 94 -7.17 -10.89 -1.00
N ALA A 95 -6.32 -9.87 -0.95
CA ALA A 95 -5.53 -9.51 0.22
C ALA A 95 -6.31 -8.59 1.17
N SER A 96 -5.93 -8.62 2.45
CA SER A 96 -6.35 -7.61 3.43
C SER A 96 -5.39 -6.43 3.43
N LEU A 97 -5.92 -5.21 3.59
CA LEU A 97 -5.11 -4.01 3.71
C LEU A 97 -4.90 -3.63 5.18
N ALA A 98 -3.64 -3.63 5.64
CA ALA A 98 -3.30 -3.10 6.95
C ALA A 98 -3.00 -1.60 6.86
N THR A 99 -3.82 -0.74 7.48
CA THR A 99 -3.64 0.72 7.46
C THR A 99 -4.29 1.37 8.68
N ARG A 100 -3.72 2.50 9.12
CA ARG A 100 -4.33 3.35 10.15
C ARG A 100 -5.54 4.13 9.61
N ASN A 101 -5.59 4.37 8.30
CA ASN A 101 -6.60 5.23 7.66
C ASN A 101 -7.85 4.44 7.25
N VAL A 102 -8.38 3.60 8.13
CA VAL A 102 -9.47 2.64 7.82
C VAL A 102 -10.67 3.28 7.11
N LYS A 103 -11.05 4.49 7.55
CA LYS A 103 -12.18 5.25 7.02
C LYS A 103 -12.04 5.58 5.52
N ASP A 104 -10.82 5.75 5.03
CA ASP A 104 -10.56 6.16 3.64
C ASP A 104 -10.82 4.99 2.68
N PHE A 105 -10.67 3.76 3.17
CA PHE A 105 -10.87 2.51 2.43
C PHE A 105 -12.27 1.89 2.63
N ALA A 106 -13.12 2.50 3.46
CA ALA A 106 -14.48 2.02 3.69
C ALA A 106 -15.28 1.92 2.37
N GLY A 107 -15.90 0.77 2.10
CA GLY A 107 -16.68 0.58 0.86
C GLY A 107 -15.83 0.34 -0.39
N CYS A 108 -14.52 0.06 -0.27
CA CYS A 108 -13.69 -0.39 -1.40
C CYS A 108 -13.81 -1.90 -1.68
N GLY A 109 -14.61 -2.63 -0.90
CA GLY A 109 -14.80 -4.08 -1.08
C GLY A 109 -13.60 -4.93 -0.66
N ILE A 110 -12.75 -4.41 0.24
CA ILE A 110 -11.59 -5.10 0.80
C ILE A 110 -11.70 -5.18 2.33
N GLN A 111 -11.09 -6.21 2.92
CA GLN A 111 -10.91 -6.26 4.36
C GLN A 111 -9.80 -5.28 4.76
N VAL A 112 -10.09 -4.43 5.74
CA VAL A 112 -9.15 -3.43 6.26
C VAL A 112 -8.86 -3.75 7.72
N ILE A 113 -7.58 -3.82 8.07
CA ILE A 113 -7.09 -4.11 9.41
C ILE A 113 -6.40 -2.86 9.94
N ASP A 114 -6.73 -2.44 11.17
CA ASP A 114 -6.02 -1.37 11.87
C ASP A 114 -5.02 -1.98 12.87
N PRO A 115 -3.73 -2.12 12.51
CA PRO A 115 -2.75 -2.79 13.36
C PRO A 115 -2.36 -1.97 14.61
N TRP A 116 -2.92 -0.77 14.80
CA TRP A 116 -2.76 0.02 16.03
C TRP A 116 -3.86 -0.22 17.06
N ASN A 117 -5.01 -0.75 16.63
CA ASN A 117 -6.15 -1.03 17.51
C ASN A 117 -6.48 -2.55 17.58
N CYS A 118 -5.51 -3.40 17.22
CA CYS A 118 -5.56 -4.86 17.33
C CYS A 118 -5.08 -5.35 18.70
#